data_AF-A0A174CGI4-F1
#
_entry.id   AF-A0A174CGI4-F1
#
_cell.length_a   1.000
_cell.length_b   1.000
_cell.length_c   1.000
_cell.angle_alpha   90.00
_cell.angle_beta   90.00
_cell.angle_gamma   90.00
#
_symmetry.space_group_name_H-M   'P 1'
#
loop_
_entity.id
_entity.type
_entity.pdbx_description
1 polymer ?
#
loop_
_entity_poly.entity_id
_entity_poly.type
_entity_poly.pdbx_seq_one_letter_code
_entity_poly.pdbx_strand_id
1 'polypeptide(L)'
;MTCREAERLVMPYINGSITDGELKEFLKHIETCEECREELEIYFTVDVGIRQLDQGTGTYNIKGALETALELSRQRVHTLGILETARYAVNTLCFWAVLVVLVLQFRMW
;
A
#
# COMPACT_ATOMS: atom_id res chain seq x y z
N MET A 1 1.67 -5.45 11.00
CA MET A 1 2.74 -6.48 10.85
C MET A 1 3.86 -6.30 11.87
N THR A 2 4.69 -7.33 12.06
CA THR A 2 5.94 -7.35 12.87
C THR A 2 7.19 -7.09 12.01
N CYS A 3 8.32 -6.70 12.62
CA CYS A 3 9.57 -6.44 11.89
C CYS A 3 10.02 -7.64 11.04
N ARG A 4 9.97 -8.85 11.60
CA ARG A 4 10.31 -10.09 10.90
C ARG A 4 9.42 -10.38 9.68
N GLU A 5 8.15 -9.98 9.74
CA GLU A 5 7.25 -10.09 8.59
C GLU A 5 7.58 -9.03 7.53
N ALA A 6 7.91 -7.81 7.96
CA ALA A 6 8.35 -6.73 7.07
C ALA A 6 9.62 -7.12 6.31
N GLU A 7 10.65 -7.62 7.00
CA GLU A 7 11.91 -8.09 6.41
C GLU A 7 11.67 -9.13 5.30
N ARG A 8 10.79 -10.09 5.54
CA ARG A 8 10.44 -11.13 4.55
C ARG A 8 9.74 -10.57 3.32
N LEU A 9 9.06 -9.43 3.46
CA LEU A 9 8.31 -8.74 2.40
C LEU A 9 9.16 -7.73 1.63
N VAL A 10 10.39 -7.42 2.07
CA VAL A 10 11.31 -6.49 1.38
C VAL A 10 11.58 -6.93 -0.06
N MET A 11 12.03 -8.18 -0.27
CA MET A 11 12.33 -8.68 -1.62
C MET A 11 11.08 -8.79 -2.52
N PRO A 12 9.92 -9.32 -2.03
CA PRO A 12 8.66 -9.27 -2.77
C PRO A 12 8.21 -7.84 -3.14
N TYR A 13 8.42 -6.87 -2.26
CA TYR A 13 8.10 -5.46 -2.53
C TYR A 13 8.98 -4.90 -3.65
N ILE A 14 10.30 -5.09 -3.59
CA ILE A 14 11.25 -4.64 -4.63
C ILE A 14 10.90 -5.26 -5.99
N ASN A 15 10.51 -6.53 -6.01
CA ASN A 15 10.11 -7.25 -7.23
C ASN A 15 8.67 -6.96 -7.69
N GLY A 16 7.89 -6.19 -6.92
CA GLY A 16 6.50 -5.90 -7.23
C GLY A 16 5.55 -7.09 -7.14
N SER A 17 5.90 -8.14 -6.40
CA SER A 17 5.10 -9.37 -6.23
C SER A 17 4.27 -9.43 -4.95
N ILE A 18 4.27 -8.36 -4.15
CA ILE A 18 3.49 -8.24 -2.92
C ILE A 18 2.00 -7.97 -3.21
N THR A 19 1.10 -8.53 -2.40
CA THR A 19 -0.34 -8.29 -2.53
C THR A 19 -0.75 -6.93 -1.97
N ASP A 20 -1.88 -6.36 -2.44
CA ASP A 20 -2.34 -5.03 -2.00
C ASP A 20 -2.60 -4.95 -0.47
N GLY A 21 -3.02 -6.05 0.14
CA GLY A 21 -3.24 -6.13 1.60
C GLY A 21 -1.93 -6.12 2.39
N GLU A 22 -0.95 -6.90 1.96
CA GLU A 22 0.40 -6.94 2.57
C GLU A 22 1.14 -5.63 2.36
N LEU A 23 1.01 -5.02 1.17
CA LEU A 23 1.61 -3.74 0.83
C LEU A 23 1.14 -2.62 1.78
N LYS A 24 -0.16 -2.59 2.11
CA LYS A 24 -0.72 -1.60 3.03
C LYS A 24 -0.12 -1.71 4.43
N GLU A 25 -0.05 -2.93 4.96
CA GLU A 25 0.56 -3.18 6.26
C GLU A 25 2.08 -2.90 6.25
N PHE A 26 2.74 -3.18 5.13
CA PHE A 26 4.18 -3.00 4.93
C PHE A 26 4.59 -1.53 4.95
N LEU A 27 3.92 -0.71 4.14
CA LEU A 27 4.18 0.73 4.11
C LEU A 27 3.91 1.37 5.47
N LYS A 28 2.82 0.97 6.14
CA LYS A 28 2.50 1.47 7.48
C LYS A 28 3.60 1.14 8.49
N HIS A 29 4.19 -0.04 8.41
CA HIS A 29 5.27 -0.45 9.32
C HIS A 29 6.55 0.34 9.07
N ILE A 30 6.98 0.47 7.82
CA ILE A 30 8.19 1.21 7.41
C ILE A 30 8.11 2.69 7.75
N GLU A 31 6.91 3.29 7.73
CA GLU A 31 6.72 4.68 8.18
C GLU A 31 6.93 4.86 9.69
N THR A 32 6.67 3.81 10.48
CA THR A 32 6.73 3.85 11.95
C THR A 32 8.02 3.27 12.54
N CYS A 33 8.71 2.41 11.79
CA CYS A 33 9.90 1.68 12.24
C CYS A 33 11.10 2.10 11.39
N GLU A 34 12.03 2.85 11.99
CA GLU A 34 13.22 3.34 11.27
C GLU A 34 14.18 2.21 10.90
N GLU A 35 14.32 1.16 11.72
CA GLU A 35 15.20 0.04 11.42
C GLU A 35 14.76 -0.70 10.15
N CYS A 36 13.47 -1.03 10.03
CA CYS A 36 12.95 -1.67 8.82
C CYS A 36 13.00 -0.75 7.59
N ARG A 37 12.96 0.57 7.78
CA ARG A 37 13.14 1.56 6.70
C ARG A 37 14.58 1.56 6.20
N GLU A 38 15.55 1.57 7.11
CA GLU A 38 16.97 1.49 6.78
C GLU A 38 17.30 0.18 6.06
N GLU A 39 16.76 -0.95 6.52
CA GLU A 39 16.94 -2.24 5.87
C GLU A 39 16.38 -2.26 4.45
N LEU A 40 15.16 -1.73 4.23
CA LEU A 40 14.60 -1.56 2.89
C LEU A 40 15.52 -0.71 2.00
N GLU A 41 16.06 0.40 2.52
CA GLU A 41 16.97 1.28 1.76
C GLU A 41 18.25 0.55 1.36
N ILE A 42 18.82 -0.27 2.25
CA ILE A 42 20.00 -1.09 1.96
C ILE A 42 19.71 -2.06 0.82
N TYR A 43 18.63 -2.86 0.92
CA TYR A 43 18.29 -3.84 -0.12
C TYR A 43 17.97 -3.20 -1.46
N PHE A 44 17.23 -2.07 -1.46
CA PHE A 44 16.90 -1.34 -2.68
C PHE A 44 18.14 -0.76 -3.35
N THR A 45 19.08 -0.23 -2.56
CA THR A 45 20.36 0.29 -3.07
C THR A 45 21.19 -0.81 -3.74
N VAL A 46 21.20 -2.02 -3.17
CA VAL A 46 21.88 -3.17 -3.76
C VAL A 46 21.21 -3.60 -5.07
N ASP A 47 19.88 -3.73 -5.12
CA ASP A 47 19.16 -4.13 -6.34
C ASP A 47 19.39 -3.13 -7.48
N VAL A 48 19.25 -1.83 -7.18
CA VAL A 48 19.48 -0.75 -8.13
C VAL A 48 20.95 -0.69 -8.54
N GLY A 49 21.90 -0.92 -7.62
CA GLY A 49 23.33 -0.97 -7.91
C GLY A 49 23.70 -2.09 -8.90
N ILE A 50 23.09 -3.27 -8.76
CA ILE A 50 23.28 -4.39 -9.69
C ILE A 50 22.73 -4.01 -11.08
N ARG A 51 21.54 -3.40 -11.14
CA ARG A 51 20.95 -2.93 -12.40
C ARG A 51 21.77 -1.82 -13.07
N GLN A 52 22.42 -0.95 -12.31
CA GLN A 52 23.31 0.09 -12.84
C GLN A 52 24.54 -0.49 -13.54
N LEU A 53 25.15 -1.53 -12.95
CA LEU A 53 26.30 -2.22 -13.55
C LEU A 53 25.91 -2.86 -14.90
N ASP A 54 24.68 -3.35 -15.02
CA ASP A 54 24.15 -3.93 -16.25
C ASP A 54 23.85 -2.86 -17.33
N GLN A 55 23.41 -1.67 -16.92
CA GLN A 55 22.97 -0.61 -17.84
C GLN A 55 24.04 0.45 -18.17
N GLY A 56 25.18 0.47 -17.46
CA GLY A 56 26.34 1.31 -17.80
C GLY A 56 26.12 2.82 -17.70
N THR A 57 25.07 3.29 -17.01
CA THR A 57 24.72 4.72 -16.91
C THR A 57 25.23 5.33 -15.60
N GLY A 58 25.97 6.43 -15.73
CA GLY A 58 26.54 7.17 -14.61
C GLY A 58 25.50 8.04 -13.87
N THR A 59 25.55 8.01 -12.55
CA THR A 59 24.80 8.84 -11.58
C THR A 59 23.27 8.70 -11.65
N TYR A 60 22.75 7.59 -11.13
CA TYR A 60 21.33 7.44 -10.82
C TYR A 60 21.07 7.85 -9.35
N ASN A 61 20.06 8.69 -9.11
CA ASN A 61 19.70 9.14 -7.77
C ASN A 61 18.85 8.07 -7.05
N ILE A 62 19.54 7.10 -6.44
CA ILE A 62 18.94 5.92 -5.79
C ILE A 62 17.95 6.32 -4.69
N LYS A 63 18.31 7.33 -3.87
CA LYS A 63 17.43 7.82 -2.79
C LYS A 63 16.13 8.40 -3.34
N GLY A 64 16.21 9.24 -4.38
CA GLY A 64 15.02 9.82 -5.01
C GLY A 64 14.11 8.77 -5.67
N ALA A 65 14.71 7.72 -6.26
CA ALA A 65 13.94 6.62 -6.85
C ALA A 65 13.17 5.82 -5.78
N LEU A 66 13.79 5.58 -4.62
CA LEU A 66 13.14 4.92 -3.48
C LEU A 66 11.97 5.75 -2.96
N GLU A 67 12.18 7.05 -2.74
CA GLU A 67 11.14 7.97 -2.29
C GLU A 67 9.95 7.99 -3.24
N THR A 68 10.22 8.07 -4.55
CA THR A 68 9.19 8.05 -5.59
C THR A 68 8.42 6.73 -5.58
N ALA A 69 9.11 5.59 -5.43
CA ALA A 69 8.48 4.28 -5.36
C ALA A 69 7.59 4.14 -4.11
N LEU A 70 8.02 4.66 -2.97
CA LEU A 70 7.24 4.69 -1.73
C LEU A 70 6.01 5.60 -1.85
N GLU A 71 6.16 6.80 -2.43
CA GLU A 71 5.04 7.71 -2.68
C GLU A 71 3.98 7.10 -3.62
N LEU A 72 4.42 6.47 -4.71
CA LEU A 72 3.53 5.79 -5.65
C LEU A 72 2.78 4.64 -4.98
N SER A 73 3.50 3.86 -4.17
CA SER A 73 2.93 2.74 -3.41
C SER A 73 1.89 3.24 -2.38
N ARG A 74 2.20 4.35 -1.69
CA ARG A 74 1.26 5.01 -0.76
C ARG A 74 0.01 5.48 -1.50
N GLN A 75 0.15 6.13 -2.64
CA GLN A 75 -0.97 6.63 -3.42
C GLN A 75 -1.89 5.50 -3.92
N ARG A 76 -1.29 4.36 -4.33
CA ARG A 76 -2.03 3.16 -4.72
C ARG A 76 -2.82 2.58 -3.54
N VAL A 77 -2.18 2.41 -2.38
CA VAL A 77 -2.84 1.92 -1.16
C VAL A 77 -3.96 2.85 -0.70
N HIS A 78 -3.76 4.16 -0.77
CA HIS A 78 -4.77 5.15 -0.38
C HIS A 78 -5.98 5.11 -1.32
N THR A 79 -5.75 4.99 -2.64
CA THR A 79 -6.83 4.89 -3.62
C THR A 79 -7.66 3.63 -3.42
N LEU A 80 -7.01 2.48 -3.21
CA LEU A 80 -7.70 1.22 -2.93
C LEU A 80 -8.48 1.29 -1.61
N GLY A 81 -7.88 1.83 -0.55
CA GLY A 81 -8.54 2.01 0.75
C GLY A 81 -9.75 2.94 0.69
N ILE A 82 -9.69 4.04 -0.07
CA ILE A 82 -10.83 4.94 -0.28
C ILE A 82 -11.94 4.23 -1.04
N LEU A 83 -11.63 3.51 -2.11
CA LEU A 83 -12.64 2.82 -2.92
C LEU A 83 -13.38 1.75 -2.11
N GLU A 84 -12.65 0.99 -1.30
CA GLU A 84 -13.24 -0.02 -0.42
C GLU A 84 -14.13 0.63 0.65
N THR A 85 -13.64 1.67 1.32
CA THR A 85 -14.42 2.44 2.30
C THR A 85 -15.68 3.04 1.68
N ALA A 86 -15.57 3.59 0.47
CA ALA A 86 -16.70 4.15 -0.27
C ALA A 86 -17.75 3.09 -0.61
N ARG A 87 -17.33 1.89 -1.05
CA ARG A 87 -18.27 0.78 -1.30
C ARG A 87 -19.04 0.37 -0.05
N TYR A 88 -18.35 0.21 1.08
CA TYR A 88 -19.00 -0.14 2.34
C TYR A 88 -19.98 0.94 2.80
N ALA A 89 -19.61 2.22 2.66
CA ALA A 89 -20.47 3.35 2.97
C ALA A 89 -21.74 3.34 2.10
N VAL A 90 -21.59 3.17 0.78
CA VAL A 90 -22.72 3.10 -0.17
C VAL A 90 -23.64 1.93 0.17
N ASN A 91 -23.09 0.74 0.42
CA ASN A 91 -23.91 -0.44 0.74
C ASN A 91 -24.73 -0.25 2.02
N THR A 92 -24.11 0.32 3.06
CA THR A 92 -24.79 0.63 4.32
C THR A 92 -25.88 1.67 4.11
N LEU A 93 -25.61 2.72 3.34
CA LEU A 93 -26.57 3.78 3.02
C LEU A 93 -27.77 3.24 2.22
N CYS A 94 -27.53 2.37 1.23
CA CYS A 94 -28.58 1.68 0.49
C CYS A 94 -29.44 0.78 1.39
N PHE A 95 -28.83 0.03 2.31
CA PHE A 95 -29.55 -0.81 3.26
C PHE A 95 -30.49 0.04 4.15
N TRP A 96 -29.99 1.13 4.72
CA TRP A 96 -30.80 2.05 5.51
C TRP A 96 -31.92 2.70 4.70
N ALA A 97 -31.66 3.09 3.44
CA ALA A 97 -32.68 3.66 2.56
C ALA A 97 -33.82 2.66 2.31
N VAL A 98 -33.50 1.39 2.00
CA VAL A 98 -34.50 0.33 1.82
C VAL A 98 -35.28 0.07 3.10
N LEU A 99 -34.61 0.04 4.25
CA LEU A 99 -35.25 -0.14 5.56
C LEU A 99 -36.26 0.97 5.86
N VAL A 100 -35.90 2.23 5.62
CA VAL A 100 -36.80 3.37 5.80
C VAL A 100 -38.03 3.24 4.89
N VAL A 101 -37.86 2.87 3.62
CA VAL A 101 -38.97 2.66 2.69
C VAL A 101 -39.90 1.55 3.18
N LEU A 102 -39.36 0.43 3.68
CA LEU A 102 -40.15 -0.67 4.22
C LEU A 102 -40.95 -0.26 5.47
N VAL A 103 -40.33 0.50 6.39
CA VAL A 103 -41.01 1.02 7.58
C VAL A 103 -42.16 1.96 7.20
N LEU A 104 -41.97 2.81 6.19
CA LEU A 104 -43.03 3.69 5.70
C LEU A 104 -44.18 2.91 5.06
N GLN A 105 -43.89 1.87 4.27
CA GLN A 105 -44.91 0.98 3.69
C GLN A 105 -45.71 0.25 4.78
N PHE A 106 -45.03 -0.26 5.81
CA PHE A 106 -45.69 -0.95 6.93
C PHE A 106 -46.55 -0.01 7.78
N ARG A 107 -46.18 1.27 7.90
CA ARG A 107 -46.97 2.26 8.66
C ARG A 107 -48.23 2.71 7.90
N MET A 108 -48.21 2.62 6.57
CA MET A 108 -49.33 2.99 5.70
C MET A 108 -50.39 1.89 5.54
N TRP A 109 -50.05 0.65 5.89
CA TRP A 109 -50.92 -0.53 5.84
C TRP A 109 -51.50 -0.83 7.22
#